data_AF-A0A662PWN3-F1
#
_entry.id   AF-A0A662PWN3-F1
#
_cell.length_a   1.000
_cell.length_b   1.000
_cell.length_c   1.000
_cell.angle_alpha   90.00
_cell.angle_beta   90.00
_cell.angle_gamma   90.00
#
_symmetry.space_group_name_H-M   'P 1'
#
loop_
_entity.id
_entity.type
_entity.pdbx_description
1 polymer ?
#
loop_
_entity_poly.entity_id
_entity_poly.type
_entity_poly.pdbx_seq_one_letter_code
_entity_poly.pdbx_strand_id
1 'polypeptide(L)' 'LAVQARSIDSVHEPEVIYRREVEILERNGLKPIEVLSLEPYERDHVMVVMEYR' A
#
# COMPACT_ATOMS: atom_id res chain seq x y z
N LEU A 1 5.10 5.88 0.10
CA LEU A 1 5.52 4.53 0.53
C LEU A 1 5.17 3.53 -0.55
N ALA A 2 6.13 2.72 -1.01
CA ALA A 2 5.82 1.63 -1.94
C ALA A 2 5.39 0.38 -1.16
N VAL A 3 4.29 -0.26 -1.58
CA VAL A 3 3.78 -1.51 -1.01
C VAL A 3 3.91 -2.60 -2.06
N GLN A 4 4.80 -3.56 -1.81
CA GLN A 4 4.97 -4.78 -2.61
C GLN A 4 4.20 -5.93 -1.95
N ALA A 5 2.98 -6.21 -2.42
CA ALA A 5 2.08 -7.14 -1.72
C ALA A 5 2.70 -8.54 -1.55
N ARG A 6 3.34 -9.07 -2.60
CA ARG A 6 3.89 -10.44 -2.60
C ARG A 6 5.08 -10.64 -1.67
N SER A 7 5.79 -9.57 -1.30
CA SER A 7 6.88 -9.64 -0.31
C SER A 7 6.35 -9.58 1.13
N ILE A 8 5.13 -9.08 1.32
CA ILE A 8 4.48 -8.97 2.62
C ILE A 8 3.70 -10.25 2.91
N ASP A 9 2.88 -10.68 1.96
CA ASP A 9 2.10 -11.92 2.03
C ASP A 9 1.82 -12.42 0.61
N SER A 10 2.38 -13.59 0.28
CA SER A 10 2.24 -14.17 -1.06
C SER A 10 0.93 -14.94 -1.27
N VAL A 11 0.20 -15.26 -0.19
CA VAL A 11 -1.00 -16.11 -0.23
C VAL A 11 -2.25 -15.27 -0.45
N HIS A 12 -2.36 -14.12 0.21
CA HIS A 12 -3.53 -13.26 0.13
C HIS A 12 -3.56 -12.42 -1.15
N GLU A 13 -4.75 -11.91 -1.47
CA GLU A 13 -4.94 -10.99 -2.59
C GLU A 13 -4.24 -9.64 -2.32
N PRO A 14 -3.58 -9.05 -3.34
CA PRO A 14 -2.84 -7.80 -3.17
C PRO A 14 -3.69 -6.66 -2.61
N GLU A 15 -4.96 -6.54 -3.04
CA GLU A 15 -5.87 -5.50 -2.54
C GLU A 15 -6.13 -5.58 -1.03
N VAL A 16 -6.19 -6.80 -0.49
CA VAL A 16 -6.34 -7.02 0.96
C VAL A 16 -5.10 -6.50 1.68
N ILE A 17 -3.92 -6.77 1.13
CA ILE A 17 -2.65 -6.29 1.69
C ILE A 17 -2.56 -4.77 1.60
N TYR A 18 -2.94 -4.14 0.47
CA TYR A 18 -2.92 -2.69 0.33
C TYR A 18 -3.77 -1.99 1.39
N ARG A 19 -5.01 -2.45 1.58
CA ARG A 19 -5.91 -1.88 2.61
C ARG A 19 -5.32 -2.05 4.00
N ARG A 20 -4.80 -3.23 4.32
CA ARG A 20 -4.18 -3.51 5.63
C ARG A 20 -2.98 -2.61 5.90
N GLU A 21 -2.08 -2.43 4.94
CA GLU A 21 -0.90 -1.58 5.12
C GLU A 21 -1.30 -0.10 5.24
N VAL A 22 -2.30 0.38 4.51
CA VAL A 22 -2.84 1.74 4.67
C VAL A 22 -3.40 1.95 6.08
N GLU A 23 -4.21 1.01 6.59
CA GLU A 23 -4.76 1.09 7.96
C GLU A 23 -3.67 1.13 9.03
N ILE A 24 -2.57 0.38 8.84
CA ILE A 24 -1.42 0.41 9.75
C ILE A 24 -0.78 1.80 9.75
N LEU A 25 -0.59 2.40 8.58
CA LEU A 25 0.01 3.73 8.45
C LEU A 25 -0.89 4.82 9.06
N GLU A 26 -2.20 4.73 8.86
CA GLU A 26 -3.19 5.61 9.49
C GLU A 26 -3.11 5.57 11.02
N ARG A 27 -3.04 4.36 11.60
CA ARG A 27 -2.89 4.18 13.06
C ARG A 27 -1.58 4.74 13.60
N ASN A 28 -0.56 4.84 12.76
CA ASN A 28 0.72 5.46 13.09
C ASN A 28 0.75 6.99 12.86
N GLY A 29 -0.41 7.60 12.57
CA GLY A 29 -0.55 9.06 12.45
C GLY A 29 -0.23 9.62 11.07
N LEU A 30 -0.03 8.76 10.06
CA LEU A 30 0.10 9.19 8.67
C LEU A 30 -1.29 9.35 8.06
N LYS A 31 -1.53 10.44 7.35
CA LYS A 31 -2.81 10.65 6.66
C LYS A 31 -2.67 10.26 5.19
N PRO A 32 -3.38 9.24 4.69
CA PRO A 32 -3.35 8.89 3.27
C PRO A 32 -3.92 10.02 2.42
N ILE A 33 -3.27 10.28 1.30
CA ILE A 33 -3.70 11.22 0.26
C ILE A 33 -4.16 10.45 -0.97
N GLU A 34 -3.35 9.48 -1.41
CA GLU A 34 -3.58 8.78 -2.68
C GLU A 34 -2.94 7.38 -2.66
N VAL A 35 -3.54 6.44 -3.38
CA VAL A 35 -2.98 5.11 -3.66
C VAL A 35 -2.95 4.93 -5.18
N LEU A 36 -1.76 4.75 -5.74
CA LEU A 36 -1.50 4.62 -7.17
C LEU A 36 -1.10 3.19 -7.49
N SER A 37 -1.80 2.55 -8.43
CA SER A 37 -1.33 1.30 -9.04
C SER A 37 -0.13 1.57 -9.92
N LEU A 38 0.88 0.70 -9.84
CA LEU A 38 2.07 0.77 -10.69
C LEU A 38 1.96 -0.14 -11.92
N GLU A 39 0.81 -0.75 -12.15
CA GLU A 39 0.57 -1.52 -13.37
C GLU A 39 0.51 -0.62 -14.63
N PRO A 40 1.06 -1.07 -15.76
CA PRO A 40 1.59 -2.41 -16.04
C PRO A 40 3.08 -2.61 -15.68
N TYR A 41 3.75 -1.60 -15.12
CA TYR A 41 5.20 -1.62 -14.93
C TYR A 41 5.63 -2.52 -13.76
N GLU A 42 4.92 -2.45 -12.63
CA GLU A 42 5.13 -3.34 -11.48
C GLU A 42 3.80 -3.97 -11.04
N ARG A 43 3.66 -5.27 -11.30
CA ARG A 43 2.47 -6.05 -10.90
C ARG A 43 2.42 -6.26 -9.40
N ASP A 44 1.24 -6.23 -8.81
CA ASP A 44 1.02 -6.41 -7.37
C ASP A 44 1.72 -5.33 -6.50
N HIS A 45 2.09 -4.18 -7.08
CA HIS A 45 2.68 -3.04 -6.36
C HIS A 45 1.79 -1.80 -6.42
N VAL A 46 1.76 -1.05 -5.32
CA VAL A 46 1.13 0.27 -5.26
C VAL A 46 2.07 1.28 -4.61
N MET A 47 2.00 2.53 -5.05
CA MET A 47 2.59 3.67 -4.36
C MET A 47 1.51 4.37 -3.54
N VAL A 48 1.78 4.56 -2.26
CA VAL A 48 0.88 5.24 -1.34
C VAL A 48 1.46 6.59 -0.96
N VAL A 49 0.76 7.67 -1.29
CA VAL A 49 1.12 9.05 -0.96
C VAL A 49 0.44 9.41 0.35
N MET A 50 1.21 9.96 1.30
CA MET A 50 0.77 10.24 2.66
C MET A 50 1.29 11.60 3.12
N GLU A 51 0.53 12.27 3.98
CA GLU A 51 0.95 13.46 4.73
C GLU A 51 1.44 13.04 6.13
N TYR A 52 2.58 13.59 6.55
CA TYR A 52 3.06 13.53 7.93
C TYR A 52 2.86 14.89 8.59
N ARG A 53 2.40 14.90 9.84
CA ARG A 53 2.15 16.13 10.62
C ARG A 53 3.17 16.29 11.72
#